data_AF-A0A653A3P6-F1
#
_entry.id   AF-A0A653A3P6-F1
#
_cell.length_a   1.000
_cell.length_b   1.000
_cell.length_c   1.000
_cell.angle_alpha   90.00
_cell.angle_beta   90.00
_cell.angle_gamma   90.00
#
_symmetry.space_group_name_H-M   'P 1'
#
loop_
_entity.id
_entity.type
_entity.pdbx_description
1 polymer ?
#
loop_
_entity_poly.entity_id
_entity_poly.type
_entity_poly.pdbx_seq_one_letter_code
_entity_poly.pdbx_strand_id
1 'polypeptide(L)'
;MPMQFPADLLRLLMQIGFIASGTGYYTEAETIFSGVQTMSPQSEFPSIGKAVNKLNEMDPQSAIQILTSEALEINPGSDLAKAFLAQAFRQAGLNDRGRILCTNILNTTEDASARRIAEAILIEMNPKHFPGPAFRSDLFTSLQQEGEASCR
;
A
#
# COMPACT_ATOMS: atom_id res chain seq x y z
N MET A 1 10.16 10.65 30.81
CA MET A 1 11.06 9.69 30.11
C MET A 1 10.38 9.28 28.82
N PRO A 2 11.03 9.34 27.65
CA PRO A 2 10.41 8.83 26.43
C PRO A 2 10.20 7.32 26.58
N MET A 3 8.95 6.88 26.44
CA MET A 3 8.59 5.46 26.45
C MET A 3 9.12 4.84 25.14
N GLN A 4 10.25 4.14 25.22
CA GLN A 4 10.82 3.43 24.07
C GLN A 4 10.09 2.10 23.91
N PHE A 5 9.46 1.90 22.74
CA PHE A 5 8.85 0.62 22.39
C PHE A 5 9.79 -0.18 21.48
N PRO A 6 9.77 -1.52 21.58
CA PRO A 6 10.52 -2.37 20.66
C PRO A 6 10.09 -2.12 19.21
N ALA A 7 11.06 -1.98 18.30
CA ALA A 7 10.78 -1.78 16.88
C ALA A 7 9.94 -2.90 16.27
N ASP A 8 10.14 -4.14 16.74
CA ASP A 8 9.38 -5.31 16.29
C ASP A 8 7.90 -5.22 16.67
N LEU A 9 7.57 -4.59 17.80
CA LEU A 9 6.18 -4.38 18.19
C LEU A 9 5.50 -3.36 17.28
N LEU A 10 6.18 -2.26 16.96
CA LEU A 10 5.64 -1.26 16.02
C LEU A 10 5.46 -1.87 14.62
N ARG A 11 6.40 -2.71 14.18
CA ARG A 11 6.28 -3.45 12.91
C ARG A 11 5.08 -4.41 12.93
N LEU A 12 4.87 -5.14 14.02
CA LEU A 12 3.72 -6.04 14.16
C LEU A 12 2.40 -5.25 14.13
N LEU A 13 2.32 -4.12 14.82
CA LEU A 13 1.14 -3.25 14.78
C LEU A 13 0.87 -2.75 13.37
N MET A 14 1.89 -2.31 12.62
CA MET A 14 1.74 -1.94 11.22
C MET A 14 1.17 -3.10 10.38
N GLN A 15 1.68 -4.33 10.54
CA GLN A 15 1.17 -5.50 9.82
C GLN A 15 -0.30 -5.79 10.16
N ILE A 16 -0.69 -5.71 11.43
CA ILE A 16 -2.10 -5.87 11.85
C ILE A 16 -2.96 -4.78 11.23
N GLY A 17 -2.49 -3.52 11.21
CA GLY A 17 -3.20 -2.41 10.57
C GLY A 17 -3.44 -2.66 9.07
N PHE A 18 -2.45 -3.19 8.35
CA PHE A 18 -2.62 -3.56 6.94
C PHE A 18 -3.62 -4.70 6.74
N ILE A 19 -3.61 -5.72 7.62
CA ILE A 19 -4.58 -6.82 7.57
C ILE A 19 -6.00 -6.30 7.84
N ALA A 20 -6.20 -5.50 8.88
CA ALA A 20 -7.48 -4.90 9.22
C ALA A 20 -8.03 -4.05 8.07
N SER A 21 -7.17 -3.21 7.47
CA SER A 21 -7.53 -2.39 6.33
C SER A 21 -7.97 -3.22 5.11
N GLY A 22 -7.21 -4.25 4.75
CA GLY A 22 -7.53 -5.12 3.62
C GLY A 22 -8.77 -5.99 3.82
N THR A 23 -9.28 -6.10 5.05
CA THR A 23 -10.46 -6.91 5.40
C THR A 23 -11.69 -6.07 5.75
N GLY A 24 -11.63 -4.74 5.59
CA GLY A 24 -12.76 -3.84 5.78
C GLY A 24 -12.90 -3.24 7.19
N TYR A 25 -11.98 -3.54 8.11
CA TYR A 25 -11.92 -2.95 9.45
C TYR A 25 -11.18 -1.61 9.43
N TYR A 26 -11.74 -0.65 8.70
CA TYR A 26 -11.07 0.62 8.41
C TYR A 26 -10.87 1.50 9.65
N THR A 27 -11.84 1.49 10.59
CA THR A 27 -11.75 2.28 11.82
C THR A 27 -10.66 1.75 12.76
N GLU A 28 -10.54 0.43 12.86
CA GLU A 28 -9.51 -0.24 13.65
C GLU A 28 -8.13 -0.03 13.03
N ALA A 29 -8.00 -0.16 11.70
CA ALA A 29 -6.77 0.13 10.99
C ALA A 29 -6.31 1.58 11.21
N GLU A 30 -7.21 2.55 11.11
CA GLU A 30 -6.93 3.97 11.36
C GLU A 30 -6.42 4.20 12.80
N THR A 31 -7.07 3.55 13.77
CA THR A 31 -6.68 3.63 15.18
C THR A 31 -5.27 3.08 15.39
N ILE A 32 -4.96 1.94 14.77
CA ILE A 32 -3.63 1.31 14.85
C ILE A 32 -2.57 2.22 14.25
N PHE A 33 -2.76 2.70 13.01
CA PHE A 33 -1.77 3.55 12.35
C PHE A 33 -1.55 4.87 13.08
N SER A 34 -2.61 5.50 13.61
CA SER A 34 -2.51 6.71 14.43
C SER A 34 -1.76 6.47 15.74
N GLY A 35 -1.97 5.31 16.37
CA GLY A 35 -1.21 4.89 17.53
C GLY A 35 0.28 4.73 17.21
N VAL A 36 0.61 4.05 16.11
CA VAL A 36 2.01 3.91 15.67
C VAL A 36 2.63 5.27 15.33
N GLN A 37 1.92 6.17 14.63
CA GLN A 37 2.41 7.51 14.30
C GLN A 37 2.77 8.33 15.55
N THR A 38 1.97 8.22 16.62
CA THR A 38 2.25 8.89 17.89
C THR A 38 3.56 8.39 18.51
N MET A 39 3.88 7.11 18.30
CA MET A 39 5.11 6.49 18.79
C MET A 39 6.32 6.72 17.88
N SER A 40 6.10 6.91 16.59
CA SER A 40 7.14 7.14 15.57
C SER A 40 6.83 8.39 14.72
N PRO A 41 6.82 9.60 15.31
CA PRO A 41 6.37 10.81 14.62
C PRO A 41 7.25 11.23 13.44
N GLN A 42 8.50 10.76 13.41
CA GLN A 42 9.48 11.05 12.35
C GLN A 42 9.43 10.02 11.21
N SER A 43 8.54 9.04 11.29
CA SER A 43 8.37 8.03 10.24
C SER A 43 7.15 8.33 9.42
N GLU A 44 7.30 8.25 8.10
CA GLU A 44 6.23 8.37 7.12
C GLU A 44 5.39 7.10 6.98
N PHE A 45 5.90 5.94 7.41
CA PHE A 45 5.23 4.64 7.22
C PHE A 45 3.81 4.57 7.81
N PRO A 46 3.52 5.09 9.02
CA PRO A 46 2.16 5.06 9.54
C PRO A 46 1.21 5.97 8.74
N SER A 47 1.69 7.11 8.25
CA SER A 47 0.94 7.97 7.32
C SER A 47 0.65 7.27 5.99
N ILE A 48 1.62 6.52 5.44
CA ILE A 48 1.39 5.65 4.28
C ILE A 48 0.31 4.59 4.61
N GLY A 49 0.36 3.98 5.81
CA GLY A 49 -0.67 3.05 6.28
C GLY A 49 -2.07 3.65 6.28
N LYS A 50 -2.24 4.85 6.85
CA LYS A 50 -3.51 5.61 6.83
C LYS A 50 -3.98 5.88 5.39
N ALA A 51 -3.07 6.26 4.50
CA ALA A 51 -3.44 6.48 3.10
C ALA A 51 -3.89 5.20 2.40
N VAL A 52 -3.21 4.08 2.61
CA VAL A 52 -3.63 2.75 2.12
C VAL A 52 -5.01 2.39 2.67
N ASN A 53 -5.29 2.73 3.93
CA ASN A 53 -6.60 2.55 4.52
C ASN A 53 -7.70 3.28 3.74
N LYS A 54 -7.45 4.54 3.38
CA LYS A 54 -8.37 5.33 2.55
C LYS A 54 -8.52 4.79 1.13
N LEU A 55 -7.45 4.27 0.53
CA LEU A 55 -7.55 3.58 -0.76
C LEU A 55 -8.44 2.32 -0.69
N ASN A 56 -8.32 1.54 0.39
CA ASN A 56 -9.16 0.36 0.60
C ASN A 56 -10.61 0.70 0.96
N GLU A 57 -10.86 1.88 1.53
CA GLU A 57 -12.19 2.46 1.80
C GLU A 57 -12.82 3.09 0.53
N MET A 58 -12.14 3.05 -0.62
CA MET A 58 -12.56 3.71 -1.86
C MET A 58 -12.65 5.25 -1.73
N ASP A 59 -11.82 5.84 -0.87
CA ASP A 59 -11.65 7.29 -0.69
C ASP A 59 -10.26 7.75 -1.16
N PRO A 60 -10.02 7.83 -2.48
CA PRO A 60 -8.73 8.22 -3.01
C PRO A 60 -8.38 9.70 -2.77
N GLN A 61 -9.37 10.56 -2.50
CA GLN A 61 -9.12 11.99 -2.25
C GLN A 61 -8.46 12.19 -0.89
N SER A 62 -8.97 11.53 0.15
CA SER A 62 -8.32 11.55 1.47
C SER A 62 -6.94 10.89 1.42
N ALA A 63 -6.77 9.80 0.65
CA ALA A 63 -5.47 9.18 0.46
C ALA A 63 -4.43 10.15 -0.16
N ILE A 64 -4.83 10.91 -1.19
CA ILE A 64 -3.97 11.96 -1.79
C ILE A 64 -3.58 12.97 -0.72
N GLN A 65 -4.54 13.49 0.05
CA GLN A 65 -4.28 14.48 1.08
C GLN A 65 -3.27 13.99 2.12
N ILE A 66 -3.49 12.80 2.69
CA ILE A 66 -2.60 12.20 3.69
C ILE A 66 -1.19 12.01 3.12
N LEU A 67 -1.06 11.49 1.90
CA LEU A 67 0.25 11.26 1.28
C LEU A 67 1.00 12.57 1.05
N THR A 68 0.31 13.62 0.60
CA THR A 68 0.95 14.91 0.31
C THR A 68 1.24 15.75 1.55
N SER A 69 0.37 15.72 2.56
CA SER A 69 0.45 16.63 3.72
C SER A 69 1.02 15.98 4.98
N GLU A 70 1.14 14.65 5.00
CA GLU A 70 1.73 13.91 6.12
C GLU A 70 2.98 13.15 5.65
N ALA A 71 2.82 12.14 4.80
CA ALA A 71 3.93 11.22 4.47
C ALA A 71 5.08 11.91 3.72
N LEU A 72 4.77 12.70 2.69
CA LEU A 72 5.78 13.40 1.88
C LEU A 72 6.31 14.68 2.54
N GLU A 73 5.61 15.24 3.53
CA GLU A 73 6.16 16.30 4.38
C GLU A 73 7.25 15.73 5.30
N ILE A 74 7.03 14.53 5.87
CA ILE A 74 8.04 13.83 6.68
C ILE A 74 9.22 13.39 5.82
N ASN A 75 8.96 12.76 4.67
CA ASN A 75 10.00 12.30 3.75
C ASN A 75 9.64 12.57 2.29
N PRO A 76 10.05 13.73 1.72
CA PRO A 76 9.82 14.06 0.31
C PRO A 76 10.49 13.08 -0.67
N GLY A 77 11.52 12.36 -0.20
CA GLY A 77 12.26 11.35 -0.95
C GLY A 77 11.58 9.99 -1.00
N SER A 78 10.51 9.75 -0.23
CA SER A 78 9.91 8.42 -0.10
C SER A 78 9.26 7.94 -1.41
N ASP A 79 9.97 7.08 -2.13
CA ASP A 79 9.46 6.47 -3.37
C ASP A 79 8.25 5.56 -3.12
N LEU A 80 8.17 4.96 -1.93
CA LEU A 80 7.00 4.20 -1.50
C LEU A 80 5.76 5.09 -1.34
N ALA A 81 5.89 6.25 -0.67
CA ALA A 81 4.79 7.21 -0.55
C ALA A 81 4.35 7.72 -1.93
N LYS A 82 5.30 8.01 -2.82
CA LYS A 82 5.00 8.41 -4.21
C LYS A 82 4.29 7.30 -4.99
N ALA A 83 4.65 6.03 -4.78
CA ALA A 83 4.00 4.91 -5.44
C ALA A 83 2.52 4.77 -5.01
N PHE A 84 2.24 4.90 -3.71
CA PHE A 84 0.85 4.95 -3.23
C PHE A 84 0.11 6.22 -3.66
N LEU A 85 0.81 7.34 -3.85
CA LEU A 85 0.21 8.57 -4.39
C LEU A 85 -0.18 8.38 -5.86
N ALA A 86 0.63 7.66 -6.63
CA ALA A 86 0.29 7.29 -8.00
C ALA A 86 -0.96 6.39 -8.05
N GLN A 87 -1.09 5.44 -7.12
CA GLN A 87 -2.28 4.61 -6.97
C GLN A 87 -3.51 5.45 -6.61
N ALA A 88 -3.36 6.41 -5.69
CA ALA A 88 -4.43 7.32 -5.31
C ALA A 88 -4.89 8.19 -6.49
N PHE A 89 -3.95 8.71 -7.28
CA PHE A 89 -4.28 9.43 -8.53
C PHE A 89 -5.04 8.54 -9.51
N ARG A 90 -4.64 7.27 -9.69
CA ARG A 90 -5.36 6.32 -10.55
C ARG A 90 -6.81 6.12 -10.09
N GLN A 91 -7.02 5.81 -8.81
CA GLN A 91 -8.36 5.58 -8.27
C GLN A 91 -9.23 6.84 -8.30
N ALA A 92 -8.62 8.03 -8.22
CA ALA A 92 -9.30 9.32 -8.41
C ALA A 92 -9.57 9.68 -9.89
N GLY A 93 -9.18 8.84 -10.86
CA GLY A 93 -9.31 9.11 -12.31
C GLY A 93 -8.25 10.07 -12.88
N LEU A 94 -7.25 10.47 -12.09
CA LEU A 94 -6.16 11.36 -12.47
C LEU A 94 -5.00 10.57 -13.11
N ASN A 95 -5.32 9.76 -14.12
CA ASN A 95 -4.43 8.76 -14.70
C ASN A 95 -3.11 9.34 -15.24
N ASP A 96 -3.14 10.54 -15.83
CA ASP A 96 -1.92 11.18 -16.36
C ASP A 96 -0.92 11.49 -15.24
N ARG A 97 -1.41 11.99 -14.11
CA ARG A 97 -0.56 12.26 -12.93
C ARG A 97 0.01 10.97 -12.35
N GLY A 98 -0.83 9.94 -12.21
CA GLY A 98 -0.39 8.63 -11.75
C GLY A 98 0.68 8.02 -12.66
N ARG A 99 0.47 8.09 -13.99
CA ARG A 99 1.41 7.59 -14.99
C ARG A 99 2.76 8.30 -14.93
N ILE A 100 2.78 9.64 -14.92
CA ILE A 100 4.01 10.43 -14.82
C ILE A 100 4.79 10.02 -13.56
N LEU A 101 4.10 9.89 -12.43
CA LEU A 101 4.74 9.54 -11.17
C LEU A 101 5.32 8.12 -11.19
N CYS A 102 4.58 7.13 -11.72
CA CYS A 102 5.08 5.78 -11.91
C CYS A 102 6.31 5.73 -12.83
N THR A 103 6.28 6.43 -13.97
CA THR A 103 7.44 6.46 -14.88
C THR A 103 8.67 7.06 -14.22
N ASN A 104 8.50 8.13 -13.43
CA ASN A 104 9.61 8.72 -12.67
C ASN A 104 10.18 7.72 -11.65
N ILE A 105 9.32 7.06 -10.87
CA ILE A 105 9.72 6.03 -9.90
C ILE A 105 10.54 4.93 -10.60
N LEU A 106 10.06 4.37 -11.72
CA LEU A 106 10.75 3.28 -12.40
C LEU A 106 12.12 3.66 -12.96
N ASN A 107 12.34 4.94 -13.25
CA ASN A 107 13.63 5.43 -13.74
C ASN A 107 14.67 5.65 -12.63
N THR A 108 14.23 5.86 -11.38
CA THR A 108 15.12 6.33 -10.30
C THR A 108 15.12 5.47 -9.04
N THR A 109 14.09 4.64 -8.81
CA THR A 109 13.91 3.96 -7.54
C THR A 109 14.86 2.78 -7.35
N GLU A 110 15.43 2.67 -6.16
CA GLU A 110 16.07 1.46 -5.64
C GLU A 110 15.12 0.66 -4.72
N ASP A 111 13.97 1.24 -4.33
CA ASP A 111 12.97 0.57 -3.52
C ASP A 111 12.17 -0.44 -4.37
N ALA A 112 12.39 -1.72 -4.09
CA ALA A 112 11.74 -2.83 -4.78
C ALA A 112 10.22 -2.88 -4.57
N SER A 113 9.69 -2.36 -3.46
CA SER A 113 8.25 -2.28 -3.21
C SER A 113 7.63 -1.15 -4.03
N ALA A 114 8.25 0.03 -4.03
CA ALA A 114 7.81 1.17 -4.85
C ALA A 114 7.81 0.79 -6.34
N ARG A 115 8.86 0.10 -6.81
CA ARG A 115 8.96 -0.41 -8.18
C ARG A 115 7.79 -1.33 -8.54
N ARG A 116 7.54 -2.36 -7.71
CA ARG A 116 6.45 -3.33 -7.95
C ARG A 116 5.08 -2.67 -8.00
N ILE A 117 4.82 -1.71 -7.12
CA ILE A 117 3.56 -0.95 -7.12
C ILE A 117 3.43 -0.14 -8.40
N ALA A 118 4.48 0.60 -8.80
CA ALA A 118 4.46 1.41 -10.02
C ALA A 118 4.27 0.56 -11.29
N GLU A 119 4.91 -0.61 -11.38
CA GLU A 119 4.70 -1.58 -12.46
C GLU A 119 3.25 -2.06 -12.53
N ALA A 120 2.69 -2.50 -11.39
CA ALA A 120 1.31 -2.97 -11.31
C ALA A 120 0.31 -1.88 -11.75
N ILE A 121 0.51 -0.64 -11.31
CA ILE A 121 -0.31 0.50 -11.71
C ILE A 121 -0.28 0.72 -13.22
N LEU A 122 0.91 0.71 -13.83
CA LEU A 122 1.04 0.95 -15.27
C LEU A 122 0.43 -0.19 -16.10
N ILE A 123 0.52 -1.43 -15.60
CA ILE A 123 -0.17 -2.58 -16.19
C ILE A 123 -1.68 -2.36 -16.17
N GLU A 124 -2.26 -2.02 -15.01
CA GLU A 124 -3.70 -1.78 -14.86
C GLU A 124 -4.21 -0.60 -15.69
N MET A 125 -3.38 0.44 -15.88
CA MET A 125 -3.69 1.60 -16.71
C MET A 125 -3.58 1.33 -18.23
N ASN A 126 -3.07 0.16 -18.64
CA ASN A 126 -2.95 -0.20 -20.04
C ASN A 126 -4.05 -1.21 -20.42
N PRO A 127 -5.14 -0.78 -21.07
CA PRO A 127 -6.26 -1.67 -21.42
C PRO A 127 -5.88 -2.78 -22.42
N LYS A 128 -4.68 -2.73 -23.02
CA LYS A 128 -4.15 -3.80 -23.89
C LYS A 128 -3.43 -4.91 -23.11
N HIS A 129 -3.22 -4.76 -21.81
CA HIS A 129 -2.64 -5.78 -20.95
C HIS A 129 -3.71 -6.32 -19.99
N PHE A 130 -4.66 -7.07 -20.55
CA PHE A 130 -5.43 -8.05 -19.77
C PHE A 130 -4.57 -9.32 -19.70
N PRO A 131 -3.88 -9.64 -18.58
CA PRO A 131 -3.78 -11.04 -18.26
C PRO A 131 -5.23 -11.45 -17.93
N GLY A 132 -5.79 -12.35 -18.74
CA GLY A 132 -7.03 -13.03 -18.39
C GLY A 132 -6.91 -13.72 -17.01
N PRO A 133 -7.95 -14.41 -16.54
CA PRO A 133 -8.12 -14.87 -15.15
C PRO A 133 -7.12 -15.95 -14.65
N ALA A 134 -5.92 -16.06 -15.21
CA ALA A 134 -4.88 -16.99 -14.78
C ALA A 134 -4.46 -16.79 -13.32
N PHE A 135 -4.50 -15.56 -12.79
CA PHE A 135 -4.06 -15.32 -11.41
C PHE A 135 -5.02 -15.84 -10.33
N ARG A 136 -6.25 -16.25 -10.68
CA ARG A 136 -7.20 -16.88 -9.73
C ARG A 136 -7.34 -18.39 -9.91
N SER A 137 -7.08 -18.95 -11.09
CA SER A 137 -7.12 -20.41 -11.27
C SER A 137 -5.94 -21.10 -10.60
N ASP A 138 -4.75 -20.48 -10.64
CA ASP A 138 -3.52 -21.20 -10.35
C ASP A 138 -3.33 -21.38 -8.84
N LEU A 139 -3.79 -20.40 -8.04
CA LEU A 139 -3.81 -20.47 -6.57
C LEU A 139 -4.91 -21.39 -6.04
N PHE A 140 -6.09 -21.44 -6.68
CA PHE A 140 -7.18 -22.32 -6.26
C PHE A 140 -6.88 -23.79 -6.63
N THR A 141 -6.23 -24.01 -7.79
CA THR A 141 -5.84 -25.35 -8.25
C THR A 141 -4.68 -25.91 -7.42
N SER A 142 -3.71 -25.07 -7.02
CA SER A 142 -2.61 -25.50 -6.15
C SER A 142 -3.08 -25.82 -4.73
N LEU A 143 -3.99 -25.04 -4.15
CA LEU A 143 -4.58 -25.34 -2.84
C LEU A 143 -5.46 -26.59 -2.84
N GLN A 144 -6.13 -26.90 -3.96
CA GLN A 144 -6.94 -28.11 -4.10
C GLN A 144 -6.06 -29.38 -4.22
N GLN A 145 -4.90 -29.30 -4.90
CA GLN A 145 -3.97 -30.41 -4.99
C GLN A 145 -3.24 -30.69 -3.67
N GLU A 146 -2.91 -29.67 -2.89
CA GLU A 146 -2.29 -29.84 -1.57
C GLU A 146 -3.26 -30.46 -0.54
N GLY A 147 -4.57 -30.16 -0.64
CA GLY A 147 -5.60 -30.78 0.20
C GLY A 147 -5.83 -32.26 -0.09
N GLU A 148 -5.76 -32.69 -1.36
CA GLU A 148 -5.96 -34.09 -1.76
C GLU A 148 -4.76 -34.99 -1.44
N ALA A 149 -3.54 -34.44 -1.40
CA ALA A 149 -2.32 -35.17 -1.05
C ALA A 149 -2.18 -35.44 0.46
N SER A 150 -2.81 -34.63 1.32
CA SER A 150 -2.75 -34.79 2.78
C SER A 150 -3.76 -35.79 3.35
N CYS A 151 -4.69 -36.29 2.55
CA CYS A 151 -5.73 -37.26 2.95
C CYS A 151 -5.49 -38.69 2.44
N ARG A 152 -4.25 -39.04 2.05
CA ARG A 152 -3.84 -40.41 1.71
C ARG A 152 -2.75 -40.92 2.63
#